data_AF-A0A349U7Y6-F1
#
_entry.id   AF-A0A349U7Y6-F1
#
_cell.length_a   1.000
_cell.length_b   1.000
_cell.length_c   1.000
_cell.angle_alpha   90.00
_cell.angle_beta   90.00
_cell.angle_gamma   90.00
#
_symmetry.space_group_name_H-M   'P 1'
#
loop_
_entity.id
_entity.type
_entity.pdbx_description
1 polymer ?
#
loop_
_entity_poly.entity_id
_entity_poly.type
_entity_poly.pdbx_seq_one_letter_code
_entity_poly.pdbx_strand_id
1 'polypeptide(L)'
;MDKLLHKLGGIIKGSIEGFDRIVFKGILRPIAYAAGMQVFLRGRGVLNKNYKDWVTEQSAAIIETANQYCRENCGMAIQYIPSCHERKEELAHIQQKKAGIESGLIGVWSCVESCSTYRSTYDAAAGCPQLRSENSRCKHLYFYCDHPDYGFKSIRLQTWSPYSIQIALNGREWLRRSLDKEKCACLVHGNKVLHIEDYGLAQRLLDSQIDTRWEKMLTGFLKDVFPTMTQTLGPGMTYTWTLWQSEWAKDYLFESPQALNTCKDDFLRHAMMTGTSDRVLRYMGRPVDANGQPHPLANPELMTRVNLWQDGLRYPSLGG
;
A
#
# COMPACT_ATOMS: atom_id res chain seq x y z
N MET A 1 8.32 -25.04 16.79
CA MET A 1 7.01 -25.72 16.81
C MET A 1 6.13 -24.96 17.78
N ASP A 2 5.07 -24.30 17.29
CA ASP A 2 4.18 -23.49 18.12
C ASP A 2 3.58 -24.34 19.23
N LYS A 3 3.89 -24.02 20.49
CA LYS A 3 3.34 -24.69 21.68
C LYS A 3 1.80 -24.64 21.69
N LEU A 4 1.22 -23.64 21.02
CA LEU A 4 -0.21 -23.48 20.80
C LEU A 4 -0.78 -24.55 19.87
N LEU A 5 -0.17 -24.77 18.69
CA LEU A 5 -0.57 -25.80 17.74
C LEU A 5 -0.47 -27.20 18.35
N HIS A 6 0.55 -27.45 19.17
CA HIS A 6 0.69 -28.73 19.87
C HIS A 6 -0.40 -28.95 20.94
N LYS A 7 -0.87 -27.88 21.60
CA LYS A 7 -1.91 -27.98 22.65
C LYS A 7 -3.33 -28.02 22.07
N LEU A 8 -3.54 -27.41 20.90
CA LEU A 8 -4.86 -27.21 20.28
C LEU A 8 -5.03 -27.95 18.95
N GLY A 9 -4.05 -28.76 18.55
CA GLY A 9 -4.00 -29.45 17.26
C GLY A 9 -5.14 -30.44 17.01
N GLY A 10 -5.86 -30.89 18.04
CA GLY A 10 -7.08 -31.69 17.89
C GLY A 10 -8.33 -30.89 17.53
N ILE A 11 -8.27 -29.55 17.62
CA ILE A 11 -9.41 -28.64 17.42
C ILE A 11 -9.22 -27.80 16.14
N ILE A 12 -7.97 -27.55 15.76
CA ILE A 12 -7.59 -26.77 14.58
C ILE A 12 -7.57 -27.70 13.36
N LYS A 13 -8.42 -27.40 12.37
CA LYS A 13 -8.50 -28.13 11.10
C LYS A 13 -7.28 -27.91 10.21
N GLY A 14 -6.71 -26.72 10.27
CA GLY A 14 -5.53 -26.33 9.51
C GLY A 14 -5.07 -24.93 9.86
N SER A 15 -3.87 -24.57 9.44
CA SER A 15 -3.32 -23.22 9.61
C SER A 15 -2.54 -22.79 8.38
N ILE A 16 -2.63 -21.50 8.05
CA ILE A 16 -1.82 -20.86 7.02
C ILE A 16 -1.20 -19.58 7.58
N GLU A 17 -0.02 -19.20 7.11
CA GLU A 17 0.64 -17.96 7.49
C GLU A 17 1.23 -17.25 6.27
N GLY A 18 1.11 -15.93 6.22
CA GLY A 18 1.48 -15.16 5.02
C GLY A 18 1.09 -13.69 5.09
N PHE A 19 1.28 -12.97 4.00
CA PHE A 19 0.86 -11.57 3.88
C PHE A 19 -0.67 -11.39 3.95
N ASP A 20 -1.13 -10.47 4.79
CA ASP A 20 -2.52 -9.99 4.83
C ASP A 20 -2.65 -8.65 4.10
N ARG A 21 -1.91 -7.64 4.57
CA ARG A 21 -1.85 -6.31 3.95
C ARG A 21 -0.43 -6.01 3.47
N ILE A 22 -0.30 -5.50 2.25
CA ILE A 22 1.00 -5.09 1.69
C ILE A 22 0.84 -3.71 1.07
N VAL A 23 1.65 -2.74 1.51
CA VAL A 23 1.60 -1.37 1.02
C VAL A 23 2.99 -0.92 0.63
N PHE A 24 3.17 -0.61 -0.65
CA PHE A 24 4.40 -0.04 -1.17
C PHE A 24 4.26 1.47 -1.40
N LYS A 25 5.37 2.18 -1.25
CA LYS A 25 5.52 3.57 -1.68
C LYS A 25 6.57 3.65 -2.77
N GLY A 26 6.23 4.26 -3.89
CA GLY A 26 7.14 4.57 -4.97
C GLY A 26 7.57 6.03 -4.93
N ILE A 27 8.87 6.26 -5.06
CA ILE A 27 9.46 7.60 -5.15
C ILE A 27 10.41 7.68 -6.35
N LEU A 28 10.33 8.75 -7.11
CA LEU A 28 11.25 9.07 -8.20
C LEU A 28 12.47 9.80 -7.63
N ARG A 29 13.48 9.06 -7.17
CA ARG A 29 14.66 9.62 -6.46
C ARG A 29 15.32 10.82 -7.15
N PRO A 30 15.52 10.82 -8.49
CA PRO A 30 16.18 11.95 -9.17
C PRO A 30 15.45 13.29 -9.03
N ILE A 31 14.13 13.28 -8.82
CA ILE A 31 13.30 14.50 -8.68
C ILE A 31 12.65 14.62 -7.30
N ALA A 32 13.04 13.76 -6.34
CA ALA A 32 12.45 13.72 -4.99
C ALA A 32 12.96 14.84 -4.06
N TYR A 33 13.91 15.65 -4.51
CA TYR A 33 14.44 16.81 -3.80
C TYR A 33 14.61 18.00 -4.75
N ALA A 34 14.64 19.22 -4.20
CA ALA A 34 14.53 20.45 -4.99
C ALA A 34 15.67 20.63 -6.01
N ALA A 35 16.92 20.38 -5.63
CA ALA A 35 18.05 20.48 -6.57
C ALA A 35 17.92 19.50 -7.75
N GLY A 36 17.49 18.26 -7.49
CA GLY A 36 17.23 17.27 -8.54
C GLY A 36 16.11 17.70 -9.49
N MET A 37 15.02 18.24 -8.94
CA MET A 37 13.93 18.81 -9.75
C MET A 37 14.41 19.99 -10.62
N GLN A 38 15.28 20.86 -10.11
CA GLN A 38 15.83 21.97 -10.88
C GLN A 38 16.69 21.51 -12.05
N VAL A 39 17.55 20.51 -11.82
CA VAL A 39 18.38 19.91 -12.88
C VAL A 39 17.48 19.28 -13.95
N PHE A 40 16.43 18.57 -13.53
CA PHE A 40 15.46 17.97 -14.42
C PHE A 40 14.73 19.00 -15.29
N LEU A 41 14.21 20.09 -14.70
CA LEU A 41 13.52 21.15 -15.46
C LEU A 41 14.46 21.86 -16.43
N ARG A 42 15.70 22.14 -16.00
CA ARG A 42 16.73 22.75 -16.85
C ARG A 42 16.99 21.89 -18.09
N GLY A 43 17.10 20.57 -17.92
CA GLY A 43 17.26 19.62 -19.03
C GLY A 43 16.08 19.62 -20.02
N ARG A 44 14.92 20.13 -19.62
CA ARG A 44 13.73 20.30 -20.47
C ARG A 44 13.50 21.75 -20.95
N GLY A 45 14.43 22.65 -20.66
CA GLY A 45 14.29 24.07 -21.00
C GLY A 45 13.21 24.82 -20.20
N VAL A 46 12.75 24.26 -19.09
CA VAL A 46 11.74 24.90 -18.21
C VAL A 46 12.46 25.73 -17.15
N LEU A 47 12.18 27.02 -17.11
CA LEU A 47 12.71 27.93 -16.08
C LEU A 47 12.03 27.66 -14.72
N ASN A 48 12.78 27.77 -13.63
CA ASN A 48 12.26 27.57 -12.27
C ASN A 48 11.02 28.41 -11.97
N LYS A 49 10.97 29.67 -12.43
CA LYS A 49 9.81 30.56 -12.27
C LYS A 49 8.52 30.02 -12.89
N ASN A 50 8.63 29.19 -13.93
CA ASN A 50 7.50 28.58 -14.65
C ASN A 50 7.14 27.20 -14.07
N TYR A 51 7.74 26.77 -12.94
CA TYR A 51 7.48 25.47 -12.35
C TYR A 51 5.99 25.24 -12.06
N LYS A 52 5.30 26.25 -11.52
CA LYS A 52 3.88 26.13 -11.14
C LYS A 52 3.00 25.87 -12.37
N ASP A 53 3.25 26.57 -13.47
CA ASP A 53 2.49 26.39 -14.71
C ASP A 53 2.78 25.01 -15.30
N TRP A 54 4.07 24.63 -15.34
CA TRP A 54 4.50 23.32 -15.81
C TRP A 54 3.86 22.17 -15.01
N VAL A 55 3.93 22.19 -13.68
CA VAL A 55 3.36 21.09 -12.87
C VAL A 55 1.84 21.04 -12.96
N THR A 56 1.18 22.19 -13.17
CA THR A 56 -0.27 22.27 -13.37
C THR A 56 -0.68 21.66 -14.71
N GLU A 57 0.06 21.97 -15.79
CA GLU A 57 -0.14 21.39 -17.12
C GLU A 57 0.05 19.86 -17.09
N GLN A 58 1.14 19.37 -16.50
CA GLN A 58 1.39 17.93 -16.37
C GLN A 58 0.32 17.25 -15.51
N SER A 59 -0.11 17.89 -14.42
CA SER A 59 -1.19 17.39 -13.58
C SER A 59 -2.51 17.29 -14.35
N ALA A 60 -2.83 18.25 -15.22
CA ALA A 60 -4.03 18.23 -16.03
C ALA A 60 -4.00 17.06 -17.03
N ALA A 61 -2.86 16.84 -17.70
CA ALA A 61 -2.67 15.72 -18.61
C ALA A 61 -2.83 14.35 -17.91
N ILE A 62 -2.30 14.20 -16.69
CA ILE A 62 -2.48 12.97 -15.88
C ILE A 62 -3.96 12.75 -15.55
N ILE A 63 -4.67 13.80 -15.13
CA ILE A 63 -6.09 13.68 -14.76
C ILE A 63 -6.93 13.33 -15.99
N GLU A 64 -6.66 13.95 -17.14
CA GLU A 64 -7.41 13.70 -18.37
C GLU A 64 -7.19 12.27 -18.87
N THR A 65 -5.95 11.80 -18.91
CA THR A 65 -5.65 10.41 -19.32
C THR A 65 -6.23 9.38 -18.36
N ALA A 66 -6.19 9.64 -17.04
CA ALA A 66 -6.85 8.79 -16.06
C ALA A 66 -8.39 8.79 -16.22
N ASN A 67 -8.97 9.92 -16.63
CA ASN A 67 -10.41 10.05 -16.87
C ASN A 67 -10.83 9.31 -18.13
N GLN A 68 -10.03 9.40 -19.19
CA GLN A 68 -10.20 8.61 -20.40
C GLN A 68 -10.10 7.10 -20.09
N TYR A 69 -9.06 6.67 -19.38
CA TYR A 69 -8.88 5.28 -18.96
C TYR A 69 -10.08 4.77 -18.13
N CYS A 70 -10.60 5.58 -17.20
CA CYS A 70 -11.79 5.24 -16.41
C CYS A 70 -13.05 5.11 -17.29
N ARG A 71 -13.23 5.97 -18.30
CA ARG A 71 -14.37 5.90 -19.23
C ARG A 71 -14.30 4.68 -20.12
N GLU A 72 -13.13 4.37 -20.66
CA GLU A 72 -12.92 3.23 -21.56
C GLU A 72 -13.13 1.89 -20.85
N ASN A 73 -12.71 1.77 -19.58
CA ASN A 73 -12.74 0.50 -18.87
C ASN A 73 -13.98 0.31 -17.97
N CYS A 74 -14.56 1.39 -17.45
CA CYS A 74 -15.71 1.32 -16.53
C CYS A 74 -16.97 2.04 -17.03
N GLY A 75 -16.90 2.74 -18.18
CA GLY A 75 -18.02 3.56 -18.67
C GLY A 75 -18.31 4.80 -17.80
N MET A 76 -17.42 5.15 -16.88
CA MET A 76 -17.62 6.25 -15.92
C MET A 76 -16.49 7.27 -15.96
N ALA A 77 -16.80 8.52 -15.64
CA ALA A 77 -15.79 9.53 -15.36
C ALA A 77 -15.22 9.38 -13.93
N ILE A 78 -14.08 10.02 -13.68
CA ILE A 78 -13.49 10.09 -12.33
C ILE A 78 -14.49 10.70 -11.35
N GLN A 79 -14.71 10.03 -10.22
CA GLN A 79 -15.59 10.52 -9.17
C GLN A 79 -14.81 11.37 -8.16
N TYR A 80 -15.24 12.62 -7.96
CA TYR A 80 -14.63 13.50 -6.96
C TYR A 80 -15.19 13.21 -5.57
N ILE A 81 -14.28 13.01 -4.61
CA ILE A 81 -14.61 12.82 -3.20
C ILE A 81 -14.24 14.10 -2.43
N PRO A 82 -15.22 14.82 -1.87
CA PRO A 82 -14.99 16.09 -1.19
C PRO A 82 -14.31 15.92 0.18
N SER A 83 -14.53 14.79 0.86
CA SER A 83 -14.01 14.54 2.21
C SER A 83 -12.96 13.44 2.24
N CYS A 84 -11.86 13.68 2.94
CA CYS A 84 -10.87 12.63 3.24
C CYS A 84 -11.39 11.55 4.20
N HIS A 85 -12.51 11.80 4.89
CA HIS A 85 -13.12 10.86 5.84
C HIS A 85 -14.02 9.82 5.15
N GLU A 86 -14.41 10.03 3.89
CA GLU A 86 -15.12 9.01 3.14
C GLU A 86 -14.19 7.83 2.84
N ARG A 87 -14.64 6.62 3.24
CA ARG A 87 -13.88 5.39 3.03
C ARG A 87 -13.96 4.98 1.56
N LYS A 88 -12.99 5.46 0.80
CA LYS A 88 -12.85 5.23 -0.65
C LYS A 88 -12.92 3.75 -1.05
N GLU A 89 -12.37 2.87 -0.22
CA GLU A 89 -12.41 1.41 -0.43
C GLU A 89 -13.83 0.84 -0.37
N GLU A 90 -14.69 1.36 0.51
CA GLU A 90 -16.09 0.93 0.59
C GLU A 90 -16.88 1.38 -0.63
N LEU A 91 -16.65 2.60 -1.10
CA LEU A 91 -17.25 3.10 -2.34
C LEU A 91 -16.85 2.21 -3.52
N ALA A 92 -15.59 1.79 -3.58
CA ALA A 92 -15.11 0.86 -4.60
C ALA A 92 -15.79 -0.50 -4.51
N HIS A 93 -15.94 -1.09 -3.32
CA HIS A 93 -16.66 -2.36 -3.18
C HIS A 93 -18.16 -2.26 -3.51
N ILE A 94 -18.82 -1.16 -3.14
CA ILE A 94 -20.22 -0.90 -3.52
C ILE A 94 -20.32 -0.81 -5.04
N GLN A 95 -19.41 -0.09 -5.70
CA GLN A 95 -19.37 0.04 -7.14
C GLN A 95 -19.11 -1.31 -7.83
N GLN A 96 -18.15 -2.08 -7.33
CA GLN A 96 -17.81 -3.40 -7.85
C GLN A 96 -19.02 -4.33 -7.83
N LYS A 97 -19.76 -4.37 -6.71
CA LYS A 97 -20.98 -5.16 -6.56
C LYS A 97 -22.09 -4.70 -7.49
N LYS A 98 -22.30 -3.39 -7.63
CA LYS A 98 -23.34 -2.82 -8.51
C LYS A 98 -23.07 -3.10 -9.99
N ALA A 99 -21.82 -2.99 -10.41
CA ALA A 99 -21.41 -3.16 -11.80
C ALA A 99 -21.09 -4.62 -12.17
N GLY A 100 -21.05 -5.54 -11.20
CA GLY A 100 -20.73 -6.95 -11.45
C GLY A 100 -19.31 -7.16 -11.97
N ILE A 101 -18.35 -6.33 -11.56
CA ILE A 101 -16.97 -6.38 -12.07
C ILE A 101 -16.19 -7.49 -11.36
N GLU A 102 -15.93 -8.58 -12.09
CA GLU A 102 -15.18 -9.73 -11.58
C GLU A 102 -13.65 -9.58 -11.72
N SER A 103 -13.21 -8.77 -12.69
CA SER A 103 -11.80 -8.47 -12.96
C SER A 103 -11.69 -7.18 -13.78
N GLY A 104 -10.65 -6.39 -13.53
CA GLY A 104 -10.35 -5.14 -14.23
C GLY A 104 -10.46 -3.90 -13.34
N LEU A 105 -10.52 -2.72 -13.97
CA LEU A 105 -10.70 -1.45 -13.27
C LEU A 105 -12.12 -1.40 -12.68
N ILE A 106 -12.23 -1.08 -11.39
CA ILE A 106 -13.52 -0.86 -10.71
C ILE A 106 -13.94 0.60 -10.86
N GLY A 107 -12.97 1.50 -10.73
CA GLY A 107 -13.18 2.93 -10.92
C GLY A 107 -11.99 3.76 -10.45
N VAL A 108 -12.06 5.05 -10.74
CA VAL A 108 -11.08 6.05 -10.31
C VAL A 108 -11.77 7.15 -9.53
N TRP A 109 -11.25 7.45 -8.34
CA TRP A 109 -11.69 8.55 -7.51
C TRP A 109 -10.61 9.62 -7.41
N SER A 110 -11.02 10.88 -7.23
CA SER A 110 -10.10 11.99 -6.98
C SER A 110 -10.41 12.68 -5.66
N CYS A 111 -9.38 13.09 -4.94
CA CYS A 111 -9.53 13.86 -3.70
C CYS A 111 -8.40 14.89 -3.60
N VAL A 112 -8.69 16.08 -3.05
CA VAL A 112 -7.67 17.10 -2.80
C VAL A 112 -7.06 16.92 -1.42
N GLU A 113 -5.81 16.47 -1.38
CA GLU A 113 -5.10 16.11 -0.15
C GLU A 113 -3.75 16.84 -0.07
N SER A 114 -3.13 16.82 1.11
CA SER A 114 -1.79 17.34 1.28
C SER A 114 -0.78 16.59 0.41
N CYS A 115 0.17 17.33 -0.12
CA CYS A 115 1.23 16.82 -0.99
C CYS A 115 2.55 17.52 -0.67
N SER A 116 3.66 16.82 -0.89
CA SER A 116 4.97 17.45 -0.96
C SER A 116 5.26 17.79 -2.41
N THR A 117 5.61 19.04 -2.65
CA THR A 117 5.88 19.60 -3.97
C THR A 117 6.99 20.67 -3.87
N TYR A 118 7.14 21.50 -4.89
CA TYR A 118 8.11 22.59 -4.89
C TYR A 118 7.43 23.95 -5.08
N ARG A 119 8.08 25.00 -4.60
CA ARG A 119 7.75 26.39 -4.90
C ARG A 119 8.97 27.08 -5.48
N SER A 120 8.75 27.86 -6.53
CA SER A 120 9.77 28.78 -7.03
C SER A 120 9.80 30.03 -6.16
N THR A 121 10.95 30.32 -5.57
CA THR A 121 11.19 31.51 -4.74
C THR A 121 12.43 32.23 -5.24
N TYR A 122 12.39 33.56 -5.31
CA TYR A 122 13.58 34.33 -5.67
C TYR A 122 14.66 34.15 -4.60
N ASP A 123 15.89 33.87 -5.04
CA ASP A 123 17.05 33.75 -4.17
C ASP A 123 18.05 34.86 -4.52
N ALA A 124 18.29 35.77 -3.58
CA ALA A 124 19.16 36.92 -3.78
C ALA A 124 20.63 36.53 -3.97
N ALA A 125 21.08 35.45 -3.33
CA ALA A 125 22.47 34.99 -3.46
C ALA A 125 22.72 34.33 -4.82
N ALA A 126 21.74 33.59 -5.33
CA ALA A 126 21.82 32.99 -6.66
C ALA A 126 21.46 33.96 -7.80
N GLY A 127 20.92 35.15 -7.48
CA GLY A 127 20.45 36.14 -8.46
C GLY A 127 19.30 35.67 -9.36
N CYS A 128 18.67 34.55 -9.03
CA CYS A 128 17.62 33.95 -9.85
C CYS A 128 16.66 33.08 -9.02
N PRO A 129 15.43 32.81 -9.52
CA PRO A 129 14.48 31.94 -8.84
C PRO A 129 15.02 30.52 -8.65
N GLN A 130 14.93 30.00 -7.42
CA GLN A 130 15.29 28.64 -7.04
C GLN A 130 14.06 27.86 -6.58
N LEU A 131 14.06 26.54 -6.79
CA LEU A 131 13.02 25.69 -6.21
C LEU A 131 13.34 25.36 -4.75
N ARG A 132 12.30 25.38 -3.92
CA ARG A 132 12.33 24.94 -2.52
C ARG A 132 11.20 23.94 -2.29
N SER A 133 11.44 22.92 -1.48
CA SER A 133 10.40 21.96 -1.09
C SER A 133 9.31 22.66 -0.28
N GLU A 134 8.06 22.32 -0.58
CA GLU A 134 6.88 22.91 0.05
C GLU A 134 5.81 21.83 0.28
N ASN A 135 5.07 21.95 1.38
CA ASN A 135 3.83 21.23 1.57
C ASN A 135 2.67 22.07 1.02
N SER A 136 1.92 21.50 0.08
CA SER A 136 0.76 22.12 -0.55
C SER A 136 -0.40 21.13 -0.61
N ARG A 137 -1.43 21.43 -1.40
CA ARG A 137 -2.52 20.49 -1.70
C ARG A 137 -2.63 20.31 -3.21
N CYS A 138 -2.77 19.07 -3.64
CA CYS A 138 -3.03 18.73 -5.03
C CYS A 138 -4.11 17.65 -5.11
N LYS A 139 -4.57 17.36 -6.33
CA LYS A 139 -5.42 16.20 -6.55
C LYS A 139 -4.58 14.93 -6.39
N HIS A 140 -5.13 13.96 -5.69
CA HIS A 140 -4.65 12.59 -5.65
C HIS A 140 -5.68 11.73 -6.37
N LEU A 141 -5.20 10.83 -7.22
CA LEU A 141 -6.03 9.87 -7.94
C LEU A 141 -5.94 8.52 -7.25
N TYR A 142 -7.08 7.87 -7.06
CA TYR A 142 -7.24 6.58 -6.42
C TYR A 142 -7.83 5.60 -7.42
N PHE A 143 -7.01 4.70 -7.93
CA PHE A 143 -7.41 3.64 -8.83
C PHE A 143 -7.71 2.40 -8.00
N TYR A 144 -8.95 1.91 -8.07
CA TYR A 144 -9.31 0.61 -7.52
C TYR A 144 -9.53 -0.36 -8.65
N CYS A 145 -8.89 -1.53 -8.56
CA CYS A 145 -9.00 -2.56 -9.58
C CYS A 145 -8.99 -3.93 -8.92
N ASP A 146 -9.68 -4.88 -9.53
CA ASP A 146 -9.62 -6.28 -9.19
C ASP A 146 -8.72 -6.98 -10.21
N HIS A 147 -7.46 -7.23 -9.84
CA HIS A 147 -6.48 -7.79 -10.76
C HIS A 147 -6.69 -9.31 -10.90
N PRO A 148 -6.60 -9.87 -12.11
CA PRO A 148 -6.81 -11.32 -12.32
C PRO A 148 -5.84 -12.19 -11.50
N ASP A 149 -4.63 -11.69 -11.26
CA ASP A 149 -3.61 -12.43 -10.50
C ASP A 149 -3.55 -12.08 -9.01
N TYR A 150 -3.87 -10.85 -8.64
CA TYR A 150 -3.58 -10.31 -7.29
C TYR A 150 -4.84 -9.92 -6.51
N GLY A 151 -6.00 -10.00 -7.16
CA GLY A 151 -7.28 -9.60 -6.59
C GLY A 151 -7.38 -8.09 -6.40
N PHE A 152 -8.21 -7.70 -5.45
CA PHE A 152 -8.48 -6.30 -5.14
C PHE A 152 -7.21 -5.55 -4.73
N LYS A 153 -6.90 -4.47 -5.45
CA LYS A 153 -5.79 -3.56 -5.15
C LYS A 153 -6.18 -2.10 -5.32
N SER A 154 -5.49 -1.24 -4.58
CA SER A 154 -5.64 0.21 -4.71
C SER A 154 -4.30 0.87 -5.04
N ILE A 155 -4.35 1.88 -5.90
CA ILE A 155 -3.19 2.69 -6.27
C ILE A 155 -3.53 4.15 -6.09
N ARG A 156 -2.76 4.84 -5.26
CA ARG A 156 -2.86 6.28 -5.01
C ARG A 156 -1.71 7.00 -5.70
N LEU A 157 -2.03 7.90 -6.62
CA LEU A 157 -1.06 8.72 -7.36
C LEU A 157 -1.24 10.20 -6.99
N GLN A 158 -0.17 10.83 -6.53
CA GLN A 158 -0.09 12.29 -6.42
C GLN A 158 0.09 12.90 -7.82
N THR A 159 -0.76 13.84 -8.24
CA THR A 159 -0.69 14.40 -9.61
C THR A 159 0.35 15.51 -9.78
N TRP A 160 0.87 16.08 -8.69
CA TRP A 160 1.95 17.07 -8.73
C TRP A 160 3.31 16.40 -8.50
N SER A 161 4.35 16.94 -9.13
CA SER A 161 5.74 16.52 -8.89
C SER A 161 6.07 16.55 -7.38
N PRO A 162 6.70 15.50 -6.82
CA PRO A 162 7.45 14.42 -7.50
C PRO A 162 6.66 13.15 -7.81
N TYR A 163 5.33 13.24 -7.98
CA TYR A 163 4.47 12.13 -8.43
C TYR A 163 4.58 10.88 -7.55
N SER A 164 4.61 11.07 -6.23
CA SER A 164 4.67 9.94 -5.30
C SER A 164 3.48 9.02 -5.50
N ILE A 165 3.75 7.72 -5.53
CA ILE A 165 2.74 6.69 -5.73
C ILE A 165 2.71 5.75 -4.53
N GLN A 166 1.54 5.23 -4.20
CA GLN A 166 1.35 4.23 -3.16
C GLN A 166 0.47 3.11 -3.72
N ILE A 167 0.89 1.87 -3.53
CA ILE A 167 0.18 0.68 -4.03
C ILE A 167 -0.13 -0.19 -2.83
N ALA A 168 -1.41 -0.49 -2.60
CA ALA A 168 -1.85 -1.42 -1.57
C ALA A 168 -2.44 -2.69 -2.21
N LEU A 169 -1.99 -3.83 -1.72
CA LEU A 169 -2.38 -5.18 -2.12
C LEU A 169 -2.94 -5.92 -0.90
N ASN A 170 -3.85 -6.86 -1.15
CA ASN A 170 -4.35 -7.79 -0.16
C ASN A 170 -3.77 -9.19 -0.44
N GLY A 171 -2.94 -9.70 0.47
CA GLY A 171 -2.25 -10.96 0.28
C GLY A 171 -3.17 -12.18 0.33
N ARG A 172 -4.32 -12.08 1.04
CA ARG A 172 -5.35 -13.12 1.08
C ARG A 172 -6.18 -13.18 -0.19
N GLU A 173 -6.51 -12.04 -0.78
CA GLU A 173 -7.14 -11.99 -2.09
C GLU A 173 -6.22 -12.51 -3.20
N TRP A 174 -4.92 -12.20 -3.11
CA TRP A 174 -3.93 -12.79 -4.02
C TRP A 174 -3.83 -14.30 -3.84
N LEU A 175 -3.79 -14.81 -2.60
CA LEU A 175 -3.85 -16.26 -2.35
C LEU A 175 -5.09 -16.88 -3.00
N ARG A 176 -6.27 -16.26 -2.84
CA ARG A 176 -7.52 -16.71 -3.44
C ARG A 176 -7.41 -16.82 -4.97
N ARG A 177 -6.91 -15.79 -5.64
CA ARG A 177 -6.69 -15.82 -7.11
C ARG A 177 -5.71 -16.92 -7.52
N SER A 178 -4.73 -17.22 -6.69
CA SER A 178 -3.77 -18.29 -6.95
C SER A 178 -4.39 -19.67 -6.78
N LEU A 179 -5.20 -19.87 -5.72
CA LEU A 179 -5.95 -21.10 -5.49
C LEU A 179 -6.98 -21.37 -6.61
N ASP A 180 -7.68 -20.34 -7.07
CA ASP A 180 -8.64 -20.43 -8.17
C ASP A 180 -7.96 -20.96 -9.46
N LYS A 181 -6.73 -20.52 -9.75
CA LYS A 181 -5.94 -20.98 -10.91
C LYS A 181 -5.46 -22.42 -10.78
N GLU A 182 -5.06 -22.81 -9.58
CA GLU A 182 -4.69 -24.19 -9.26
C GLU A 182 -5.94 -25.10 -9.08
N LYS A 183 -7.15 -24.55 -9.24
CA LYS A 183 -8.44 -25.24 -9.09
C LYS A 183 -8.61 -25.88 -7.71
N CYS A 184 -8.01 -25.29 -6.69
CA CYS A 184 -8.16 -25.72 -5.30
C CYS A 184 -9.40 -25.07 -4.69
N ALA A 185 -10.35 -25.86 -4.21
CA ALA A 185 -11.58 -25.31 -3.64
C ALA A 185 -11.28 -24.53 -2.35
N CYS A 186 -11.82 -23.32 -2.26
CA CYS A 186 -11.70 -22.44 -1.10
C CYS A 186 -13.04 -21.78 -0.79
N LEU A 187 -13.48 -21.87 0.46
CA LEU A 187 -14.68 -21.19 0.95
C LEU A 187 -14.27 -19.90 1.66
N VAL A 188 -14.82 -18.78 1.20
CA VAL A 188 -14.48 -17.43 1.70
C VAL A 188 -15.74 -16.69 2.10
N HIS A 189 -15.66 -15.89 3.17
CA HIS A 189 -16.71 -14.96 3.56
C HIS A 189 -16.12 -13.59 3.91
N GLY A 190 -16.31 -12.61 3.02
CA GLY A 190 -15.59 -11.34 3.09
C GLY A 190 -14.08 -11.55 2.92
N ASN A 191 -13.26 -10.95 3.77
CA ASN A 191 -11.80 -11.16 3.77
C ASN A 191 -11.36 -12.44 4.51
N LYS A 192 -12.29 -13.33 4.91
CA LYS A 192 -11.97 -14.49 5.76
C LYS A 192 -12.02 -15.78 4.99
N VAL A 193 -10.98 -16.59 5.12
CA VAL A 193 -10.97 -17.95 4.61
C VAL A 193 -11.59 -18.89 5.64
N LEU A 194 -12.66 -19.58 5.26
CA LEU A 194 -13.39 -20.52 6.12
C LEU A 194 -12.95 -21.95 5.91
N HIS A 195 -12.56 -22.31 4.69
CA HIS A 195 -12.05 -23.63 4.37
C HIS A 195 -11.15 -23.57 3.13
N ILE A 196 -10.10 -24.39 3.14
CA ILE A 196 -9.22 -24.66 2.01
C ILE A 196 -9.15 -26.18 1.88
N GLU A 197 -9.28 -26.69 0.66
CA GLU A 197 -9.15 -28.12 0.36
C GLU A 197 -7.74 -28.65 0.66
N ASP A 198 -6.71 -27.97 0.18
CA ASP A 198 -5.29 -28.30 0.42
C ASP A 198 -4.54 -27.16 1.11
N TYR A 199 -4.34 -27.30 2.43
CA TYR A 199 -3.57 -26.35 3.24
C TYR A 199 -2.09 -26.30 2.86
N GLY A 200 -1.50 -27.41 2.42
CA GLY A 200 -0.09 -27.47 2.02
C GLY A 200 0.15 -26.75 0.70
N LEU A 201 -0.77 -26.86 -0.26
CA LEU A 201 -0.76 -26.02 -1.46
C LEU A 201 -0.93 -24.54 -1.11
N ALA A 202 -1.91 -24.18 -0.27
CA ALA A 202 -2.13 -22.79 0.11
C ALA A 202 -0.90 -22.16 0.78
N GLN A 203 -0.22 -22.89 1.67
CA GLN A 203 1.02 -22.40 2.29
C GLN A 203 2.13 -22.20 1.25
N ARG A 204 2.33 -23.15 0.33
CA ARG A 204 3.32 -22.99 -0.76
C ARG A 204 3.04 -21.76 -1.63
N LEU A 205 1.76 -21.48 -1.92
CA LEU A 205 1.37 -20.30 -2.68
C LEU A 205 1.64 -19.01 -1.89
N LEU A 206 1.36 -18.98 -0.58
CA LEU A 206 1.71 -17.85 0.28
C LEU A 206 3.22 -17.63 0.35
N ASP A 207 4.00 -18.69 0.52
CA ASP A 207 5.46 -18.63 0.58
C ASP A 207 6.02 -18.06 -0.74
N SER A 208 5.44 -18.47 -1.88
CA SER A 208 5.84 -17.95 -3.20
C SER A 208 5.60 -16.45 -3.39
N GLN A 209 4.67 -15.83 -2.62
CA GLN A 209 4.46 -14.39 -2.67
C GLN A 209 5.72 -13.62 -2.22
N ILE A 210 6.48 -14.17 -1.27
CA ILE A 210 7.69 -13.55 -0.71
C ILE A 210 8.76 -13.39 -1.80
N ASP A 211 8.91 -14.40 -2.65
CA ASP A 211 9.90 -14.47 -3.73
C ASP A 211 9.51 -13.67 -4.98
N THR A 212 8.42 -12.90 -4.90
CA THR A 212 7.95 -12.07 -6.01
C THR A 212 9.00 -11.05 -6.43
N ARG A 213 9.17 -10.89 -7.74
CA ARG A 213 9.97 -9.79 -8.31
C ARG A 213 9.20 -8.47 -8.19
N TRP A 214 9.12 -7.94 -6.97
CA TRP A 214 8.30 -6.79 -6.58
C TRP A 214 8.48 -5.58 -7.49
N GLU A 215 9.73 -5.21 -7.81
CA GLU A 215 10.00 -4.07 -8.69
C GLU A 215 9.34 -4.23 -10.06
N LYS A 216 9.49 -5.41 -10.69
CA LYS A 216 8.91 -5.68 -12.01
C LYS A 216 7.39 -5.65 -11.96
N MET A 217 6.80 -6.26 -10.93
CA MET A 217 5.36 -6.31 -10.74
C MET A 217 4.77 -4.90 -10.53
N LEU A 218 5.31 -4.14 -9.59
CA LEU A 218 4.82 -2.79 -9.26
C LEU A 218 5.01 -1.82 -10.43
N THR A 219 6.13 -1.92 -11.15
CA THR A 219 6.39 -1.14 -12.37
C THR A 219 5.40 -1.50 -13.49
N GLY A 220 4.95 -2.76 -13.56
CA GLY A 220 3.92 -3.20 -14.49
C GLY A 220 2.61 -2.42 -14.36
N PHE A 221 2.21 -2.08 -13.13
CA PHE A 221 0.98 -1.33 -12.87
C PHE A 221 1.03 0.15 -13.28
N LEU A 222 2.22 0.70 -13.54
CA LEU A 222 2.36 2.12 -13.87
C LEU A 222 1.79 2.46 -15.24
N LYS A 223 1.73 1.50 -16.17
CA LYS A 223 1.22 1.72 -17.53
C LYS A 223 -0.24 2.17 -17.52
N ASP A 224 -1.02 1.60 -16.62
CA ASP A 224 -2.46 1.89 -16.48
C ASP A 224 -2.70 3.18 -15.68
N VAL A 225 -1.85 3.46 -14.70
CA VAL A 225 -2.07 4.52 -13.70
C VAL A 225 -1.41 5.84 -14.07
N PHE A 226 -0.28 5.79 -14.76
CA PHE A 226 0.49 6.97 -15.15
C PHE A 226 0.99 6.82 -16.61
N PRO A 227 0.08 6.73 -17.59
CA PRO A 227 0.46 6.50 -19.00
C PRO A 227 1.33 7.62 -19.59
N THR A 228 1.18 8.85 -19.10
CA THR A 228 1.98 10.01 -19.53
C THR A 228 3.37 10.05 -18.92
N MET A 229 3.74 9.12 -18.03
CA MET A 229 5.00 9.13 -17.29
C MET A 229 6.23 9.30 -18.20
N THR A 230 6.31 8.55 -19.30
CA THR A 230 7.44 8.66 -20.25
C THR A 230 7.50 10.02 -20.93
N GLN A 231 6.36 10.63 -21.26
CA GLN A 231 6.30 11.97 -21.85
C GLN A 231 6.68 13.03 -20.79
N THR A 232 6.12 12.93 -19.59
CA THR A 232 6.33 13.87 -18.48
C THR A 232 7.72 13.79 -17.87
N LEU A 233 8.35 12.60 -17.81
CA LEU A 233 9.59 12.36 -17.08
C LEU A 233 10.74 11.84 -17.94
N GLY A 234 10.46 11.36 -19.16
CA GLY A 234 11.45 10.76 -20.05
C GLY A 234 11.59 9.25 -19.82
N PRO A 235 12.20 8.52 -20.76
CA PRO A 235 12.24 7.05 -20.76
C PRO A 235 13.13 6.43 -19.67
N GLY A 236 14.07 7.20 -19.11
CA GLY A 236 15.03 6.70 -18.11
C GLY A 236 14.59 6.82 -16.66
N MET A 237 13.40 7.40 -16.40
CA MET A 237 12.93 7.61 -15.03
C MET A 237 12.25 6.35 -14.49
N THR A 238 12.67 5.86 -13.33
CA THR A 238 12.08 4.68 -12.67
C THR A 238 11.74 4.96 -11.21
N TYR A 239 10.69 4.31 -10.73
CA TYR A 239 10.30 4.39 -9.33
C TYR A 239 11.23 3.52 -8.48
N THR A 240 11.74 4.10 -7.39
CA THR A 240 12.32 3.32 -6.29
C THR A 240 11.20 2.95 -5.34
N TRP A 241 11.02 1.64 -5.13
CA TRP A 241 9.96 1.09 -4.29
C TRP A 241 10.45 0.84 -2.87
N THR A 242 9.60 1.14 -1.90
CA THR A 242 9.83 0.83 -0.49
C THR A 242 8.59 0.14 0.06
N LEU A 243 8.77 -1.00 0.72
CA LEU A 243 7.69 -1.62 1.49
C LEU A 243 7.40 -0.71 2.69
N TRP A 244 6.29 0.01 2.63
CA TRP A 244 5.91 1.02 3.61
C TRP A 244 5.20 0.41 4.81
N GLN A 245 4.27 -0.51 4.55
CA GLN A 245 3.56 -1.27 5.57
C GLN A 245 3.36 -2.70 5.08
N SER A 246 3.56 -3.67 5.96
CA SER A 246 3.16 -5.06 5.73
C SER A 246 2.53 -5.62 6.99
N GLU A 247 1.46 -6.38 6.84
CA GLU A 247 0.85 -7.19 7.88
C GLU A 247 1.09 -8.66 7.52
N TRP A 248 1.70 -9.41 8.44
CA TRP A 248 1.84 -10.85 8.36
C TRP A 248 0.85 -11.47 9.33
N ALA A 249 0.03 -12.39 8.85
CA ALA A 249 -1.02 -13.00 9.66
C ALA A 249 -0.92 -14.51 9.59
N LYS A 250 -1.28 -15.15 10.70
CA LYS A 250 -1.46 -16.59 10.82
C LYS A 250 -2.92 -16.90 11.09
N ASP A 251 -3.56 -17.57 10.14
CA ASP A 251 -4.96 -17.94 10.23
C ASP A 251 -5.08 -19.38 10.72
N TYR A 252 -5.85 -19.56 11.80
CA TYR A 252 -6.22 -20.87 12.32
C TYR A 252 -7.65 -21.17 11.89
N LEU A 253 -7.84 -22.25 11.15
CA LEU A 253 -9.14 -22.70 10.68
C LEU A 253 -9.69 -23.77 11.62
N PHE A 254 -10.98 -23.66 11.94
CA PHE A 254 -11.70 -24.54 12.84
C PHE A 254 -12.79 -25.28 12.09
N GLU A 255 -13.14 -26.50 12.51
CA GLU A 255 -14.22 -27.27 11.89
C GLU A 255 -15.60 -26.62 12.11
N SER A 256 -15.79 -25.96 13.25
CA SER A 256 -17.04 -25.31 13.60
C SER A 256 -16.84 -24.13 14.55
N PRO A 257 -17.79 -23.18 14.61
CA PRO A 257 -17.81 -22.13 15.62
C PRO A 257 -17.81 -22.66 17.07
N GLN A 258 -18.42 -23.82 17.30
CA GLN A 258 -18.47 -24.47 18.61
C GLN A 258 -17.07 -24.91 19.06
N ALA A 259 -16.30 -25.52 18.14
CA ALA A 259 -14.93 -25.94 18.40
C ALA A 259 -14.04 -24.74 18.77
N LEU A 260 -14.19 -23.62 18.06
CA LEU A 260 -13.52 -22.35 18.39
C LEU A 260 -13.93 -21.83 19.77
N ASN A 261 -15.23 -21.82 20.09
CA ASN A 261 -15.73 -21.34 21.39
C ASN A 261 -15.16 -22.12 22.57
N THR A 262 -14.89 -23.42 22.43
CA THR A 262 -14.29 -24.24 23.50
C THR A 262 -12.87 -23.77 23.87
N CYS A 263 -12.10 -23.25 22.91
CA CYS A 263 -10.74 -22.78 23.14
C CYS A 263 -10.57 -21.25 23.01
N LYS A 264 -11.65 -20.50 22.77
CA LYS A 264 -11.62 -19.07 22.44
C LYS A 264 -10.95 -18.24 23.52
N ASP A 265 -11.31 -18.46 24.79
CA ASP A 265 -10.75 -17.70 25.90
C ASP A 265 -9.26 -17.98 26.10
N ASP A 266 -8.84 -19.22 25.89
CA ASP A 266 -7.43 -19.62 25.96
C ASP A 266 -6.63 -19.01 24.79
N PHE A 267 -7.21 -18.95 23.59
CA PHE A 267 -6.64 -18.25 22.45
C PHE A 267 -6.53 -16.75 22.68
N LEU A 268 -7.57 -16.11 23.21
CA LEU A 268 -7.56 -14.68 23.53
C LEU A 268 -6.56 -14.37 24.64
N ARG A 269 -6.52 -15.17 25.70
CA ARG A 269 -5.51 -15.03 26.76
C ARG A 269 -4.11 -15.24 26.20
N HIS A 270 -3.89 -16.26 25.37
CA HIS A 270 -2.60 -16.46 24.73
C HIS A 270 -2.22 -15.24 23.88
N ALA A 271 -3.11 -14.80 22.99
CA ALA A 271 -2.89 -13.63 22.16
C ALA A 271 -2.72 -12.32 22.94
N MET A 272 -3.35 -12.14 24.10
CA MET A 272 -3.10 -10.98 24.96
C MET A 272 -1.76 -11.09 25.71
N MET A 273 -1.39 -12.31 26.12
CA MET A 273 -0.13 -12.57 26.83
C MET A 273 1.09 -12.56 25.91
N THR A 274 0.92 -12.91 24.62
CA THR A 274 1.99 -12.95 23.62
C THR A 274 1.93 -11.82 22.61
N GLY A 275 0.73 -11.28 22.33
CA GLY A 275 0.49 -10.15 21.44
C GLY A 275 0.54 -8.85 22.21
N THR A 276 1.77 -8.40 22.49
CA THR A 276 2.03 -7.12 23.13
C THR A 276 2.55 -6.09 22.12
N SER A 277 2.08 -4.85 22.28
CA SER A 277 2.44 -3.65 21.51
C SER A 277 3.79 -3.02 21.92
N ASP A 278 4.56 -3.71 22.75
CA ASP A 278 5.78 -3.26 23.44
C ASP A 278 7.04 -3.23 22.56
N ARG A 279 6.89 -3.42 21.24
CA ARG A 279 7.99 -3.38 20.26
C ARG A 279 7.80 -2.42 19.08
N VAL A 280 6.91 -1.43 19.21
CA VAL A 280 6.98 -0.25 18.33
C VAL A 280 7.94 0.73 18.97
N LEU A 281 9.21 0.62 18.58
CA LEU A 281 10.22 1.57 19.00
C LEU A 281 10.65 2.47 17.84
N ARG A 282 10.32 3.76 17.95
CA ARG A 282 10.76 4.77 16.99
C ARG A 282 12.10 5.35 17.45
N TYR A 283 13.14 5.23 16.63
CA TYR A 283 14.28 6.15 16.68
C TYR A 283 14.21 7.04 15.43
N MET A 284 13.70 8.27 15.60
CA MET A 284 13.79 9.30 14.57
C MET A 284 14.80 10.36 15.00
N GLY A 285 16.01 10.31 14.42
CA GLY A 285 16.73 11.52 14.01
C GLY A 285 17.69 12.23 14.98
N ARG A 286 18.47 11.55 15.84
CA ARG A 286 19.57 12.19 16.59
C ARG A 286 20.87 11.38 16.57
N PRO A 287 22.06 12.03 16.54
CA PRO A 287 23.36 11.35 16.47
C PRO A 287 23.67 10.58 17.77
N VAL A 288 24.28 9.40 17.62
CA VAL A 288 24.73 8.51 18.70
C VAL A 288 26.26 8.47 18.74
N ASP A 289 26.85 8.13 19.88
CA ASP A 289 28.30 7.93 20.01
C ASP A 289 28.79 6.61 19.38
N ALA A 290 30.10 6.37 19.39
CA ALA A 290 30.72 5.17 18.81
C ALA A 290 30.30 3.85 19.50
N ASN A 291 29.73 3.92 20.70
CA ASN A 291 29.17 2.78 21.44
C ASN A 291 27.64 2.69 21.31
N GLY A 292 27.03 3.53 20.48
CA GLY A 292 25.60 3.53 20.17
C GLY A 292 24.71 4.19 21.24
N GLN A 293 25.27 4.95 22.17
CA GLN A 293 24.50 5.63 23.22
C GLN A 293 24.16 7.09 22.81
N PRO A 294 22.92 7.56 23.08
CA PRO A 294 22.54 8.96 22.87
C PRO A 294 23.14 9.88 23.94
N HIS A 295 23.31 11.16 23.62
CA HIS A 295 23.88 12.16 24.54
C HIS A 295 23.05 12.29 25.84
N PRO A 296 23.66 12.33 27.05
CA PRO A 296 22.94 12.26 28.35
C PRO A 296 21.89 13.35 28.59
N LEU A 297 22.08 14.55 28.04
CA LEU A 297 21.13 15.66 28.15
C LEU A 297 19.93 15.55 27.19
N ALA A 298 19.86 14.52 26.34
CA ALA A 298 18.83 14.41 25.32
C ALA A 298 17.45 13.97 25.85
N ASN A 299 17.37 13.55 27.12
CA ASN A 299 16.19 12.98 27.77
C ASN A 299 15.35 12.06 26.82
N PRO A 300 15.98 11.03 26.21
CA PRO A 300 15.32 10.25 25.18
C PRO A 300 14.32 9.28 25.82
N GLU A 301 13.06 9.33 25.38
CA GLU A 301 12.11 8.26 25.69
C GLU A 301 12.57 6.96 25.02
N LEU A 302 12.88 5.98 25.87
CA LEU A 302 13.24 4.61 25.53
C LEU A 302 11.97 3.80 25.23
N MET A 303 12.04 2.95 24.21
CA MET A 303 11.30 1.69 24.15
C MET A 303 12.25 0.62 23.55
N THR A 304 11.79 -0.54 23.04
CA THR A 304 12.65 -1.68 22.63
C THR A 304 12.53 -2.21 21.18
N ARG A 305 13.69 -2.32 20.49
CA ARG A 305 14.13 -3.18 19.35
C ARG A 305 13.32 -3.22 18.02
N VAL A 306 14.06 -3.12 16.89
CA VAL A 306 13.57 -3.03 15.49
C VAL A 306 13.44 -4.38 14.75
N ASN A 307 13.63 -5.54 15.39
CA ASN A 307 13.73 -6.83 14.67
C ASN A 307 12.64 -7.86 15.01
N LEU A 308 11.47 -7.44 15.47
CA LEU A 308 10.45 -8.37 15.95
C LEU A 308 9.08 -8.10 15.33
N TRP A 309 8.63 -9.10 14.57
CA TRP A 309 7.26 -9.24 14.07
C TRP A 309 6.29 -9.27 15.25
N GLN A 310 5.18 -8.56 15.12
CA GLN A 310 4.16 -8.46 16.15
C GLN A 310 2.95 -9.26 15.70
N ASP A 311 2.56 -10.24 16.51
CA ASP A 311 1.35 -11.01 16.29
C ASP A 311 0.14 -10.23 16.85
N GLY A 312 -0.66 -9.66 15.95
CA GLY A 312 -1.96 -9.09 16.31
C GLY A 312 -3.07 -10.10 16.05
N LEU A 313 -3.95 -10.35 17.03
CA LEU A 313 -5.11 -11.21 16.83
C LEU A 313 -6.34 -10.36 16.47
N ARG A 314 -6.87 -10.53 15.26
CA ARG A 314 -8.20 -10.05 14.90
C ARG A 314 -9.19 -11.22 15.04
N TYR A 315 -10.21 -11.05 15.87
CA TYR A 315 -11.32 -12.01 15.99
C TYR A 315 -12.57 -11.42 15.34
N PRO A 316 -12.85 -11.72 14.07
CA PRO A 316 -14.09 -11.29 13.47
C PRO A 316 -15.15 -12.38 13.66
N SER A 317 -16.04 -12.23 14.64
CA SER A 317 -17.21 -13.11 14.79
C SER A 317 -18.24 -12.82 13.71
N LEU A 318 -18.78 -13.87 13.08
CA LEU A 318 -20.09 -13.75 12.45
C LEU A 318 -21.11 -13.72 13.60
N GLY A 319 -21.71 -12.56 13.85
CA GLY A 319 -22.91 -12.50 14.66
C GLY A 319 -23.99 -13.34 13.97
N GLY A 320 -24.73 -14.12 14.75
CA GLY A 320 -25.84 -14.94 14.26
C GLY A 320 -26.94 -14.12 13.60
#